data_AF-A0A2W5N253-F1
#
_entry.id   AF-A0A2W5N253-F1
#
_cell.length_a   1.000
_cell.length_b   1.000
_cell.length_c   1.000
_cell.angle_alpha   90.00
_cell.angle_beta   90.00
_cell.angle_gamma   90.00
#
_symmetry.space_group_name_H-M   'P 1'
#
loop_
_entity.id
_entity.type
_entity.pdbx_description
1 polymer ?
#
loop_
_entity_poly.entity_id
_entity_poly.type
_entity_poly.pdbx_seq_one_letter_code
_entity_poly.pdbx_strand_id
1 'polypeptide(L)'
;MSRGNLGRIGLRRRPARGDAMADYDRLPEPARRWLAAAVLPWSPRSAGRAYAAALARHGEVVAAVAALDRLEAARLAAARPGAARAGTGAVSGGSRRAPSAPTP
;
A
#
# COMPACT_ATOMS: atom_id res chain seq x y z
N MET A 1 6.54 -17.74 30.38
CA MET A 1 7.06 -16.47 29.85
C MET A 1 5.92 -15.70 29.20
N SER A 2 5.83 -14.41 29.53
CA SER A 2 4.62 -13.61 29.68
C SER A 2 3.78 -13.43 28.41
N ARG A 3 2.47 -13.71 28.54
CA ARG A 3 1.43 -13.28 27.59
C ARG A 3 1.32 -11.76 27.72
N GLY A 4 1.67 -11.03 26.67
CA GLY A 4 1.65 -9.56 26.69
C GLY A 4 0.26 -8.97 26.99
N ASN A 5 0.23 -7.67 27.29
CA ASN A 5 -0.91 -6.84 27.69
C ASN A 5 -2.05 -6.70 26.64
N LEU A 6 -2.14 -7.61 25.69
CA LEU A 6 -3.24 -7.68 24.75
C LEU A 6 -4.33 -8.53 25.41
N GLY A 7 -5.29 -7.87 26.05
CA GLY A 7 -6.46 -8.52 26.65
C GLY A 7 -7.18 -9.45 25.65
N ARG A 8 -8.21 -10.15 26.10
CA ARG A 8 -8.96 -11.14 25.30
C ARG A 8 -9.84 -10.47 24.24
N ILE A 9 -9.25 -9.82 23.23
CA ILE A 9 -9.97 -9.18 22.13
C ILE A 9 -10.40 -10.26 21.14
N GLY A 10 -11.72 -10.45 20.96
CA GLY A 10 -12.30 -11.45 20.05
C GLY A 10 -12.12 -11.15 18.55
N LEU A 11 -11.40 -10.09 18.21
CA LEU A 11 -11.12 -9.71 16.83
C LEU A 11 -9.95 -10.54 16.31
N ARG A 12 -10.18 -11.29 15.22
CA ARG A 12 -9.12 -12.01 14.52
C ARG A 12 -8.03 -11.01 14.11
N ARG A 13 -6.83 -11.18 14.67
CA ARG A 13 -5.65 -10.43 14.24
C ARG A 13 -5.40 -10.75 12.77
N ARG A 14 -5.57 -9.76 11.89
CA ARG A 14 -5.25 -9.90 10.48
C ARG A 14 -3.72 -9.83 10.36
N PRO A 15 -3.05 -10.89 9.85
CA PRO A 15 -1.61 -10.82 9.65
C PRO A 15 -1.31 -9.70 8.65
N ALA A 16 -0.38 -8.81 9.00
CA ALA A 16 0.16 -7.85 8.05
C ALA A 16 0.76 -8.66 6.89
N ARG A 17 0.36 -8.33 5.65
CA ARG A 17 0.86 -9.02 4.45
C ARG A 17 2.28 -8.55 4.14
N GLY A 18 3.23 -8.93 4.99
CA GLY A 18 4.64 -8.53 4.93
C GLY A 18 5.10 -7.75 6.16
N ASP A 19 6.40 -7.52 6.21
CA ASP A 19 7.03 -6.65 7.19
C ASP A 19 6.99 -5.21 6.66
N ALA A 20 6.00 -4.45 7.13
CA ALA A 20 5.82 -3.06 6.74
C ALA A 20 7.04 -2.18 7.08
N MET A 21 7.78 -2.52 8.14
CA MET A 21 8.97 -1.77 8.54
C MET A 21 10.10 -2.06 7.56
N ALA A 22 10.37 -3.34 7.27
CA ALA A 22 11.38 -3.70 6.27
C ALA A 22 11.08 -3.14 4.87
N ASP A 23 9.80 -3.11 4.47
CA ASP A 23 9.40 -2.51 3.20
C ASP A 23 9.62 -0.98 3.19
N TYR A 24 9.41 -0.32 4.33
CA TYR A 24 9.67 1.11 4.49
C TYR A 24 11.16 1.44 4.46
N ASP A 25 11.98 0.66 5.18
CA ASP A 25 13.43 0.87 5.26
C ASP A 25 14.12 0.73 3.90
N ARG A 26 13.56 -0.11 3.01
CA ARG A 26 14.05 -0.32 1.64
C ARG A 26 13.67 0.80 0.66
N LEU A 27 12.78 1.72 1.03
CA LEU A 27 12.36 2.80 0.14
C LEU A 27 13.51 3.81 -0.08
N PRO A 28 13.65 4.36 -1.30
CA PRO A 28 14.51 5.51 -1.55
C PRO A 28 14.10 6.72 -0.70
N GLU A 29 15.07 7.55 -0.32
CA GLU A 29 14.86 8.75 0.52
C GLU A 29 13.72 9.66 0.03
N PRO A 30 13.60 9.99 -1.29
CA PRO A 30 12.49 10.82 -1.78
C PRO A 30 11.13 10.16 -1.59
N ALA A 31 11.04 8.85 -1.78
CA ALA A 31 9.80 8.10 -1.61
C ALA A 31 9.39 8.00 -0.14
N ARG A 32 10.37 7.86 0.77
CA ARG A 32 10.12 7.89 2.23
C ARG A 32 9.59 9.25 2.67
N ARG A 33 10.24 10.33 2.25
CA ARG A 33 9.80 11.71 2.56
C ARG A 33 8.39 11.98 2.08
N TRP A 34 8.07 11.58 0.86
CA TRP A 34 6.71 11.68 0.35
C TRP A 34 5.72 10.87 1.19
N LEU A 35 6.04 9.61 1.50
CA LEU A 35 5.15 8.74 2.28
C LEU A 35 4.90 9.26 3.71
N ALA A 36 5.89 9.91 4.32
CA ALA A 36 5.75 10.55 5.63
C ALA A 36 4.86 11.80 5.61
N ALA A 37 4.76 12.48 4.46
CA ALA A 37 3.93 13.67 4.27
C ALA A 37 2.54 13.38 3.68
N ALA A 38 2.31 12.16 3.18
CA ALA A 38 1.06 11.76 2.54
C ALA A 38 -0.13 11.84 3.51
N VAL A 39 -1.27 12.28 2.99
CA VAL A 39 -2.51 12.47 3.77
C VAL A 39 -3.21 11.13 4.02
N LEU A 40 -3.14 10.22 3.05
CA LEU A 40 -3.78 8.91 3.15
C LEU A 40 -2.86 7.87 3.80
N PRO A 41 -3.41 6.87 4.53
CA PRO A 41 -2.63 5.78 5.11
C PRO A 41 -2.22 4.76 4.03
N TRP A 42 -1.26 5.13 3.20
CA TRP A 42 -0.68 4.28 2.17
C TRP A 42 0.20 3.18 2.78
N SER A 43 0.23 2.01 2.12
CA SER A 43 1.23 0.99 2.46
C SER A 43 2.59 1.33 1.84
N PRO A 44 3.72 1.12 2.53
CA PRO A 44 5.06 1.39 1.99
C PRO A 44 5.33 0.71 0.66
N ARG A 45 4.90 -0.54 0.53
CA ARG A 45 5.00 -1.34 -0.70
C ARG A 45 4.27 -0.69 -1.88
N SER A 46 3.06 -0.17 -1.68
CA SER A 46 2.29 0.45 -2.77
C SER A 46 2.92 1.76 -3.23
N ALA A 47 3.37 2.59 -2.29
CA ALA A 47 4.04 3.84 -2.59
C ALA A 47 5.37 3.59 -3.32
N GLY A 48 6.18 2.65 -2.84
CA GLY A 48 7.45 2.28 -3.49
C GLY A 48 7.27 1.75 -4.91
N ARG A 49 6.25 0.91 -5.16
CA ARG A 49 5.94 0.43 -6.51
C ARG A 49 5.55 1.56 -7.45
N ALA A 50 4.72 2.49 -7.00
CA ALA A 50 4.32 3.64 -7.81
C ALA A 50 5.50 4.57 -8.10
N TYR A 51 6.35 4.83 -7.10
CA TYR A 51 7.57 5.63 -7.24
C TYR A 51 8.53 5.00 -8.25
N ALA A 52 8.84 3.71 -8.11
CA ALA A 52 9.73 3.00 -9.01
C ALA A 52 9.20 2.98 -10.46
N ALA A 53 7.89 2.78 -10.63
CA ALA A 53 7.26 2.83 -11.96
C ALA A 53 7.32 4.23 -12.58
N ALA A 54 7.16 5.29 -11.79
CA ALA A 54 7.25 6.66 -12.28
C ALA A 54 8.70 7.06 -12.60
N LEU A 55 9.66 6.64 -11.76
CA LEU A 55 11.08 6.85 -12.00
C LEU A 55 11.56 6.11 -13.27
N ALA A 56 11.11 4.87 -13.50
CA ALA A 56 11.42 4.14 -14.73
C ALA A 56 10.84 4.79 -15.99
N ARG A 57 9.74 5.55 -15.86
CA ARG A 57 9.07 6.23 -16.99
C ARG A 57 9.67 7.59 -17.30
N HIS A 58 10.05 8.36 -16.28
CA HIS A 58 10.44 9.76 -16.44
C HIS A 58 11.94 9.99 -16.18
N GLY A 59 12.63 9.04 -15.54
CA GLY A 59 14.05 9.15 -15.19
C GLY A 59 14.37 10.22 -14.14
N GLU A 60 13.35 10.88 -13.59
CA GLU A 60 13.50 12.11 -12.83
C GLU A 60 12.69 12.01 -11.52
N VAL A 61 13.33 12.43 -10.42
CA VAL A 61 12.79 12.23 -9.06
C VAL A 61 11.58 13.11 -8.81
N VAL A 62 11.59 14.37 -9.28
CA VAL A 62 10.47 15.29 -9.10
C VAL A 62 9.24 14.77 -9.85
N ALA A 63 9.39 14.32 -11.09
CA ALA A 63 8.32 13.69 -11.86
C ALA A 63 7.77 12.42 -11.16
N ALA A 64 8.63 11.65 -10.50
CA ALA A 64 8.21 10.47 -9.75
C ALA A 64 7.37 10.84 -8.52
N VAL A 65 7.79 11.86 -7.75
CA VAL A 65 7.02 12.37 -6.60
C VAL A 65 5.68 12.97 -7.06
N ALA A 66 5.68 13.77 -8.13
CA ALA A 66 4.46 14.34 -8.69
C ALA A 66 3.48 13.27 -9.22
N ALA A 67 3.97 12.11 -9.64
CA ALA A 67 3.12 10.97 -9.97
C ALA A 67 2.44 10.38 -8.72
N LEU A 68 3.12 10.35 -7.58
CA LEU A 68 2.54 9.92 -6.31
C LEU A 68 1.46 10.89 -5.81
N ASP A 69 1.70 12.20 -5.91
CA ASP A 69 0.72 13.23 -5.55
C ASP A 69 -0.57 13.11 -6.37
N ARG A 70 -0.44 12.84 -7.68
CA ARG A 70 -1.60 12.59 -8.56
C ARG A 70 -2.39 11.36 -8.14
N LEU A 71 -1.72 10.31 -7.68
CA LEU A 71 -2.40 9.10 -7.18
C LEU A 71 -3.15 9.37 -5.88
N GLU A 72 -2.56 10.16 -4.97
CA GLU A 72 -3.22 10.58 -3.74
C GLU A 72 -4.44 11.46 -4.03
N ALA A 73 -4.30 12.48 -4.88
CA ALA A 73 -5.39 13.36 -5.28
C ALA A 73 -6.55 12.57 -5.92
N ALA A 74 -6.24 11.63 -6.83
CA ALA A 74 -7.25 10.75 -7.43
C ALA A 74 -7.97 9.89 -6.38
N ARG A 75 -7.24 9.38 -5.38
CA ARG A 75 -7.82 8.56 -4.33
C ARG A 75 -8.66 9.37 -3.34
N LEU A 76 -8.24 10.58 -3.01
CA LEU A 76 -9.02 11.53 -2.20
C LEU A 76 -10.32 11.91 -2.92
N ALA A 77 -10.26 12.18 -4.23
CA ALA A 77 -11.45 12.47 -5.03
C ALA A 77 -12.43 11.29 -5.03
N ALA A 78 -11.93 10.05 -5.17
CA ALA A 78 -12.76 8.85 -5.12
C ALA A 78 -13.34 8.54 -3.73
N ALA A 79 -12.64 8.92 -2.66
CA ALA A 79 -13.06 8.66 -1.28
C ALA A 79 -14.10 9.66 -0.76
N ARG A 80 -14.31 10.81 -1.42
CA ARG A 80 -15.31 11.81 -1.04
C ARG A 80 -16.71 11.15 -1.07
N PRO A 81 -17.38 10.98 0.08
CA PRO A 81 -18.65 10.27 0.14
C PRO A 81 -19.75 11.16 -0.47
N GLY A 82 -20.11 10.88 -1.71
CA GLY A 82 -21.13 11.60 -2.48
C GLY A 82 -21.53 10.93 -3.80
N ALA A 83 -20.69 10.07 -4.37
CA ALA A 83 -21.06 9.20 -5.48
C ALA A 83 -21.44 7.80 -4.94
N ALA A 84 -22.68 7.67 -4.48
CA ALA A 84 -23.36 6.42 -4.09
C ALA A 84 -22.69 5.56 -2.99
N ARG A 85 -23.36 5.50 -1.83
CA ARG A 85 -23.18 4.37 -0.91
C ARG A 85 -23.72 3.10 -1.60
N ALA A 86 -22.84 2.34 -2.23
CA ALA A 86 -23.04 0.93 -2.48
C ALA A 86 -21.91 0.19 -1.76
N GLY A 87 -22.27 -0.70 -0.82
CA GLY A 87 -21.32 -1.38 0.04
C GLY A 87 -20.19 -2.00 -0.78
N THR A 88 -18.93 -1.71 -0.41
CA THR A 88 -17.81 -2.49 -0.92
C THR A 88 -16.73 -2.54 0.12
N GLY A 89 -16.65 -3.67 0.82
CA GLY A 89 -15.40 -4.11 1.40
C GLY A 89 -14.40 -4.23 0.25
N ALA A 90 -13.51 -3.25 0.12
CA ALA A 90 -12.40 -3.29 -0.82
C ALA A 90 -11.39 -4.32 -0.32
N VAL A 91 -11.67 -5.59 -0.65
CA VAL A 91 -10.76 -6.72 -0.61
C VAL A 91 -9.68 -6.52 -1.67
N SER A 92 -8.67 -5.68 -1.40
CA SER A 92 -7.45 -5.71 -2.20
C SER A 92 -6.65 -6.96 -1.83
N GLY A 93 -6.95 -8.07 -2.52
CA GLY A 93 -6.22 -9.31 -2.37
C GLY A 93 -6.43 -10.28 -3.53
N GLY A 94 -5.41 -10.39 -4.37
CA GLY A 94 -5.07 -11.66 -5.02
C GLY A 94 -5.08 -11.63 -6.54
N SER A 95 -3.92 -11.36 -7.15
CA SER A 95 -3.55 -12.11 -8.34
C SER A 95 -3.48 -13.58 -7.94
N ARG A 96 -4.46 -14.35 -8.38
CA ARG A 96 -4.38 -15.82 -8.39
C ARG A 96 -3.27 -16.19 -9.37
N ARG A 97 -2.14 -16.70 -8.86
CA ARG A 97 -1.27 -17.57 -9.67
C ARG A 97 -1.78 -18.99 -9.46
N ALA A 98 -2.21 -19.61 -10.54
CA ALA A 98 -2.66 -21.00 -10.55
C ALA A 98 -1.52 -21.94 -10.08
N PRO A 99 -1.83 -23.06 -9.41
CA PRO A 99 -0.86 -24.14 -9.27
C PRO A 99 -0.64 -24.78 -10.64
N SER A 100 0.61 -24.80 -11.10
CA SER A 100 1.02 -25.63 -12.23
C SER A 100 0.87 -27.11 -11.81
N ALA A 101 0.15 -27.89 -12.63
CA ALA A 101 0.02 -29.32 -12.47
C ALA A 101 1.37 -30.04 -12.60
N PRO A 102 1.53 -31.23 -12.01
CA PRO A 102 2.68 -32.09 -12.27
C PRO A 102 2.55 -32.74 -13.66
N THR A 103 3.61 -32.66 -14.45
CA THR A 103 3.79 -33.39 -15.72
C THR A 103 4.43 -34.76 -15.39
N PRO A 104 4.10 -35.86 -16.12
CA PRO A 104 4.44 -37.24 -15.75
C PRO A 104 5.93 -37.59 -15.78
#